data_AF-A0A7V3SUJ6-F1
#
_entry.id   AF-A0A7V3SUJ6-F1
#
_cell.length_a   1.000
_cell.length_b   1.000
_cell.length_c   1.000
_cell.angle_alpha   90.00
_cell.angle_beta   90.00
_cell.angle_gamma   90.00
#
_symmetry.space_group_name_H-M   'P 1'
#
loop_
_entity.id
_entity.type
_entity.pdbx_description
1 polymer ?
#
loop_
_entity_poly.entity_id
_entity_poly.type
_entity_poly.pdbx_seq_one_letter_code
_entity_poly.pdbx_strand_id
1 'polypeptide(L)'
;MGKDIVELHDQGVELFEQGRYDEAEVIFKKVIELNPKYADVLNKLGVIYHIKGDLKLAAECFEKALKLNPSYTEASLNLAITYNDLGEFRKAQEVFSIAAQIAHPTPTSIDPYVAGKLANEHFKIGNMYLDLGMNDNAIEEYRKAIKLRPNLADVHTKLGIALRNKGLLDEAITHFTKAKNINPSFGSAWVQLGLCYYMKGLIGLAFEEWAKALEKNPDLKEAETYLRLLKKEGT
;
A
#
# COMPACT_ATOMS: atom_id res chain seq x y z
N MET A 1 -22.93 24.04 28.63
CA MET A 1 -21.71 23.97 27.79
C MET A 1 -21.39 22.55 27.32
N GLY A 2 -21.31 21.54 28.19
CA GLY A 2 -20.96 20.17 27.75
C GLY A 2 -21.94 19.45 26.83
N LYS A 3 -23.24 19.80 26.85
CA LYS A 3 -24.26 19.19 25.98
C LYS A 3 -24.21 19.71 24.53
N ASP A 4 -23.96 21.02 24.39
CA ASP A 4 -23.91 21.75 23.11
C ASP A 4 -22.71 21.32 22.25
N ILE A 5 -21.55 21.05 22.88
CA ILE A 5 -20.37 20.56 22.15
C ILE A 5 -20.51 19.13 21.64
N VAL A 6 -21.21 18.26 22.38
CA VAL A 6 -21.48 16.88 21.95
C VAL A 6 -22.46 16.87 20.78
N GLU A 7 -23.51 17.69 20.83
CA GLU A 7 -24.44 17.86 19.70
C GLU A 7 -23.73 18.39 18.44
N LEU A 8 -22.83 19.38 18.58
CA LEU A 8 -22.00 19.85 17.47
C LEU A 8 -21.04 18.77 16.95
N HIS A 9 -20.42 18.01 17.83
CA HIS A 9 -19.56 16.88 17.43
C HIS A 9 -20.35 15.88 16.57
N ASP A 10 -21.50 15.42 17.06
CA ASP A 10 -22.30 14.39 16.39
C ASP A 10 -22.82 14.90 15.03
N GLN A 11 -23.26 16.15 14.97
CA GLN A 11 -23.66 16.80 13.72
C GLN A 11 -22.50 16.86 12.71
N GLY A 12 -21.30 17.24 13.16
CA GLY A 12 -20.11 17.29 12.31
C GLY A 12 -19.74 15.91 11.77
N VAL A 13 -19.82 14.88 12.61
CA VAL A 13 -19.59 13.49 12.20
C VAL A 13 -20.61 13.05 11.16
N GLU A 14 -21.90 13.32 11.37
CA GLU A 14 -22.94 12.96 10.41
C GLU A 14 -22.71 13.62 9.03
N LEU A 15 -22.41 14.92 9.01
CA LEU A 15 -22.08 15.65 7.77
C LEU A 15 -20.84 15.07 7.07
N PHE A 16 -19.82 14.68 7.83
CA PHE A 16 -18.62 14.05 7.31
C PHE A 16 -18.92 12.70 6.64
N GLU A 17 -19.71 11.85 7.29
CA GLU A 17 -20.10 10.54 6.74
C GLU A 17 -21.00 10.69 5.50
N GLN A 18 -21.77 11.79 5.40
CA GLN A 18 -22.53 12.16 4.20
C GLN A 18 -21.66 12.74 3.07
N GLY A 19 -20.36 12.92 3.28
CA GLY A 19 -19.43 13.54 2.32
C GLY A 19 -19.58 15.05 2.18
N ARG A 20 -20.35 15.71 3.07
CA ARG A 20 -20.58 17.16 3.07
C ARG A 20 -19.44 17.88 3.79
N TYR A 21 -18.23 17.76 3.22
CA TYR A 21 -16.99 18.15 3.88
C TYR A 21 -16.88 19.63 4.21
N ASP A 22 -17.41 20.52 3.36
CA ASP A 22 -17.42 21.97 3.62
C ASP A 22 -18.22 22.33 4.89
N GLU A 23 -19.38 21.69 5.06
CA GLU A 23 -20.23 21.93 6.22
C GLU A 23 -19.68 21.26 7.47
N ALA A 24 -19.17 20.03 7.33
CA ALA A 24 -18.50 19.32 8.42
C ALA A 24 -17.30 20.11 8.97
N GLU A 25 -16.51 20.74 8.09
CA GLU A 25 -15.36 21.56 8.48
C GLU A 25 -15.77 22.72 9.40
N VAL A 26 -16.83 23.45 9.04
CA VAL A 26 -17.33 24.58 9.83
C VAL A 26 -17.72 24.11 11.23
N ILE A 27 -18.45 22.99 11.32
CA ILE A 27 -18.88 22.43 12.59
C ILE A 27 -17.68 21.94 13.42
N PHE A 28 -16.76 21.19 12.82
CA PHE A 28 -15.57 20.69 13.51
C PHE A 28 -14.64 21.81 13.99
N LYS A 29 -14.48 22.89 13.22
CA LYS A 29 -13.74 24.09 13.69
C LYS A 29 -14.35 24.64 14.97
N LYS A 30 -15.68 24.77 15.02
CA LYS A 30 -16.39 25.22 16.23
C LYS A 30 -16.19 24.26 17.40
N VAL A 31 -16.19 22.95 17.16
CA VAL A 31 -15.90 21.94 18.22
C VAL A 31 -14.48 22.13 18.77
N ILE A 32 -13.48 22.32 17.91
CA ILE A 32 -12.08 22.52 18.33
C ILE A 32 -11.86 23.87 19.03
N GLU A 33 -12.56 24.92 18.62
CA GLU A 33 -12.55 26.22 19.32
C GLU A 33 -13.09 26.09 20.74
N LEU A 34 -14.17 25.34 20.94
CA LEU A 34 -14.77 25.11 22.25
C LEU A 34 -13.95 24.13 23.11
N ASN A 35 -13.36 23.12 22.49
CA ASN A 35 -12.48 22.17 23.17
C ASN A 35 -11.42 21.61 22.20
N PRO A 36 -10.15 22.02 22.32
CA PRO A 36 -9.10 21.60 21.40
C PRO A 36 -8.58 20.18 21.65
N LYS A 37 -9.19 19.40 22.57
CA LYS A 37 -8.72 18.07 22.97
C LYS A 37 -9.40 16.89 22.25
N TYR A 38 -10.24 17.15 21.25
CA TYR A 38 -10.85 16.09 20.43
C TYR A 38 -9.90 15.64 19.32
N ALA A 39 -9.13 14.59 19.60
CA ALA A 39 -8.17 14.02 18.65
C ALA A 39 -8.85 13.45 17.40
N ASP A 40 -10.03 12.86 17.55
CA ASP A 40 -10.87 12.31 16.48
C ASP A 40 -11.40 13.41 15.54
N VAL A 41 -11.84 14.55 16.09
CA VAL A 41 -12.26 15.72 15.30
C VAL A 41 -11.08 16.33 14.55
N LEU A 42 -9.90 16.43 15.19
CA LEU A 42 -8.68 16.87 14.51
C LEU A 42 -8.28 15.92 13.37
N ASN A 43 -8.40 14.61 13.57
CA ASN A 43 -8.19 13.64 12.50
C ASN A 43 -9.18 13.85 11.35
N LYS A 44 -10.49 13.99 11.62
CA LYS A 44 -11.50 14.24 10.58
C LYS A 44 -11.27 15.56 9.83
N LEU A 45 -10.90 16.64 10.51
CA LEU A 45 -10.47 17.89 9.87
C LEU A 45 -9.24 17.68 8.97
N GLY A 46 -8.27 16.89 9.44
CA GLY A 46 -7.10 16.52 8.64
C GLY A 46 -7.48 15.81 7.35
N VAL A 47 -8.43 14.86 7.41
CA VAL A 47 -8.96 14.17 6.22
C VAL A 47 -9.65 15.16 5.27
N ILE A 48 -10.47 16.09 5.79
CA ILE A 48 -11.13 17.11 4.95
C ILE A 48 -10.09 17.94 4.21
N TYR A 49 -9.07 18.47 4.90
CA TYR A 49 -8.04 19.28 4.26
C TYR A 49 -7.23 18.48 3.24
N HIS A 50 -6.97 17.21 3.52
CA HIS A 50 -6.28 16.33 2.57
C HIS A 50 -7.09 16.18 1.28
N ILE A 51 -8.40 15.92 1.37
CA ILE A 51 -9.31 15.82 0.22
C ILE A 51 -9.34 17.13 -0.59
N LYS A 52 -9.25 18.28 0.08
CA LYS A 52 -9.21 19.61 -0.55
C LYS A 52 -7.85 19.96 -1.17
N GLY A 53 -6.81 19.15 -0.93
CA GLY A 53 -5.45 19.41 -1.39
C GLY A 53 -4.64 20.35 -0.49
N ASP A 54 -5.19 20.77 0.65
CA ASP A 54 -4.51 21.60 1.65
C ASP A 54 -3.60 20.75 2.54
N LEU A 55 -2.65 20.04 1.93
CA LEU A 55 -1.85 18.99 2.56
C LEU A 55 -1.07 19.46 3.80
N LYS A 56 -0.65 20.73 3.84
CA LYS A 56 0.02 21.30 5.02
C LYS A 56 -0.94 21.39 6.23
N LEU A 57 -2.16 21.88 6.01
CA LEU A 57 -3.17 21.94 7.07
C LEU A 57 -3.60 20.54 7.51
N ALA A 58 -3.70 19.61 6.55
CA ALA A 58 -3.96 18.21 6.86
C ALA A 58 -2.91 17.64 7.81
N ALA A 59 -1.62 17.81 7.48
CA ALA A 59 -0.52 17.34 8.31
C ALA A 59 -0.56 17.95 9.72
N GLU A 60 -0.77 19.27 9.84
CA GLU A 60 -0.89 19.93 11.15
C GLU A 60 -2.05 19.36 11.99
N CYS A 61 -3.19 19.07 11.38
CA CYS A 61 -4.33 18.46 12.04
C CYS A 61 -4.01 17.07 12.57
N PHE A 62 -3.39 16.21 11.76
CA PHE A 62 -3.00 14.88 12.20
C PHE A 62 -1.92 14.92 13.29
N GLU A 63 -0.93 15.80 13.18
CA GLU A 63 0.09 16.01 14.22
C GLU A 63 -0.53 16.43 15.56
N LYS A 64 -1.50 17.35 15.53
CA LYS A 64 -2.25 17.74 16.73
C LYS A 64 -3.04 16.57 17.30
N ALA A 65 -3.68 15.76 16.46
CA ALA A 65 -4.38 14.55 16.88
C ALA A 65 -3.43 13.57 17.57
N LEU A 66 -2.24 13.35 17.03
CA LEU A 66 -1.21 12.47 17.61
C LEU A 66 -0.57 13.04 18.87
N LYS A 67 -0.49 14.37 19.00
CA LYS A 67 -0.03 14.98 20.25
C LYS A 67 -1.00 14.71 21.41
N LEU A 68 -2.31 14.63 21.11
CA LEU A 68 -3.35 14.33 22.11
C LEU A 68 -3.48 12.83 22.37
N ASN A 69 -3.38 12.03 21.31
CA ASN A 69 -3.40 10.57 21.38
C ASN A 69 -2.24 10.01 20.54
N PRO A 70 -1.05 9.84 21.14
CA PRO A 70 0.12 9.31 20.44
C PRO A 70 -0.15 7.94 19.83
N SER A 71 -1.06 7.16 20.44
CA SER A 71 -1.41 5.83 19.99
C SER A 71 -2.47 5.78 18.88
N TYR A 72 -2.83 6.92 18.28
CA TYR A 72 -3.90 6.99 17.29
C TYR A 72 -3.45 6.51 15.91
N THR A 73 -3.46 5.20 15.70
CA THR A 73 -2.97 4.54 14.47
C THR A 73 -3.53 5.15 13.19
N GLU A 74 -4.83 5.46 13.15
CA GLU A 74 -5.45 6.06 11.95
C GLU A 74 -4.87 7.44 11.61
N ALA A 75 -4.73 8.32 12.60
CA ALA A 75 -4.12 9.63 12.40
C ALA A 75 -2.64 9.52 12.00
N SER A 76 -1.91 8.54 12.53
CA SER A 76 -0.52 8.28 12.11
C SER A 76 -0.43 7.84 10.65
N LEU A 77 -1.32 6.94 10.21
CA LEU A 77 -1.35 6.50 8.80
C LEU A 77 -1.71 7.68 7.88
N ASN A 78 -2.73 8.46 8.24
CA ASN A 78 -3.14 9.62 7.46
C ASN A 78 -2.03 10.69 7.38
N LEU A 79 -1.30 10.93 8.47
CA LEU A 79 -0.15 11.83 8.48
C LEU A 79 0.97 11.33 7.58
N ALA A 80 1.28 10.03 7.63
CA ALA A 80 2.34 9.46 6.83
C ALA A 80 2.04 9.52 5.32
N ILE A 81 0.78 9.25 4.93
CA ILE A 81 0.30 9.44 3.55
C ILE A 81 0.43 10.92 3.14
N THR A 82 -0.05 11.83 3.99
CA THR A 82 0.03 13.28 3.73
C THR A 82 1.46 13.75 3.57
N TYR A 83 2.41 13.21 4.34
CA TYR A 83 3.83 13.51 4.18
C TYR A 83 4.42 12.96 2.88
N ASN A 84 3.99 11.79 2.40
CA ASN A 84 4.37 11.31 1.07
C ASN A 84 3.87 12.25 -0.03
N ASP A 85 2.62 12.70 0.05
CA ASP A 85 2.04 13.61 -0.95
C ASP A 85 2.68 15.01 -0.93
N LEU A 86 3.21 15.42 0.23
CA LEU A 86 4.04 16.62 0.37
C LEU A 86 5.49 16.44 -0.12
N GLY A 87 5.93 15.22 -0.43
CA GLY A 87 7.32 14.89 -0.76
C GLY A 87 8.26 14.82 0.46
N GLU A 88 7.71 14.85 1.68
CA GLU A 88 8.43 14.79 2.95
C GLU A 88 8.71 13.33 3.36
N PHE A 89 9.34 12.57 2.46
CA PHE A 89 9.46 11.10 2.56
C PHE A 89 10.14 10.62 3.84
N ARG A 90 11.11 11.37 4.37
CA ARG A 90 11.76 11.02 5.65
C ARG A 90 10.76 11.07 6.81
N LYS A 91 9.94 12.12 6.88
CA LYS A 91 8.91 12.26 7.91
C LYS A 91 7.84 11.19 7.75
N ALA A 92 7.43 10.89 6.52
CA ALA A 92 6.50 9.80 6.24
C ALA A 92 7.04 8.46 6.78
N GLN A 93 8.30 8.14 6.52
CA GLN A 93 8.94 6.91 7.02
C GLN A 93 9.00 6.85 8.55
N GLU A 94 9.37 7.96 9.21
CA GLU A 94 9.41 8.05 10.67
C GLU A 94 8.03 7.81 11.29
N VAL A 95 7.00 8.50 10.79
CA VAL A 95 5.62 8.34 11.26
C VAL A 95 5.08 6.94 10.98
N PHE A 96 5.37 6.34 9.82
CA PHE A 96 5.00 4.96 9.53
C PHE A 96 5.65 3.96 10.49
N SER A 97 6.94 4.14 10.80
CA SER A 97 7.66 3.29 11.75
C SER A 97 7.04 3.38 13.15
N ILE A 98 6.70 4.59 13.59
CA ILE A 98 6.04 4.82 14.88
C ILE A 98 4.63 4.21 14.86
N ALA A 99 3.83 4.42 13.82
CA ALA A 99 2.50 3.84 13.67
C ALA A 99 2.54 2.30 13.75
N ALA A 100 3.52 1.69 13.09
CA ALA A 100 3.73 0.25 13.13
C ALA A 100 4.13 -0.22 14.53
N GLN A 101 5.00 0.49 15.24
CA GLN A 101 5.39 0.16 16.62
C GLN A 101 4.25 0.36 17.61
N ILE A 102 3.41 1.37 17.42
CA ILE A 102 2.27 1.69 18.29
C ILE A 102 1.09 0.75 18.07
N ALA A 103 0.86 0.33 16.82
CA ALA A 103 -0.04 -0.79 16.56
C ALA A 103 0.46 -2.10 17.20
N HIS A 104 1.72 -2.12 17.65
CA HIS A 104 2.40 -3.29 18.21
C HIS A 104 3.20 -2.96 19.49
N PRO A 105 2.58 -2.62 20.64
CA PRO A 105 3.24 -2.78 21.93
C PRO A 105 3.29 -4.28 22.21
N THR A 106 4.18 -4.99 21.51
CA THR A 106 4.32 -6.46 21.48
C THR A 106 3.05 -7.24 21.80
N PRO A 107 2.21 -7.55 20.80
CA PRO A 107 1.26 -8.64 20.91
C PRO A 107 1.51 -9.71 19.83
N THR A 108 1.37 -10.96 20.24
CA THR A 108 1.63 -12.20 19.47
C THR A 108 0.74 -12.38 18.21
N SER A 109 -0.17 -11.45 17.90
CA SER A 109 -0.96 -11.45 16.66
C SER A 109 -1.58 -10.07 16.40
N ILE A 110 -1.32 -9.53 15.21
CA ILE A 110 -1.98 -8.33 14.67
C ILE A 110 -3.41 -8.71 14.27
N ASP A 111 -4.39 -7.86 14.56
CA ASP A 111 -5.75 -8.05 14.05
C ASP A 111 -5.73 -8.24 12.51
N PRO A 112 -6.36 -9.30 11.95
CA PRO A 112 -6.29 -9.56 10.53
C PRO A 112 -6.80 -8.41 9.65
N TYR A 113 -7.85 -7.70 10.06
CA TYR A 113 -8.39 -6.60 9.28
C TYR A 113 -7.39 -5.44 9.21
N VAL A 114 -6.80 -5.07 10.35
CA VAL A 114 -5.73 -4.06 10.42
C VAL A 114 -4.50 -4.47 9.61
N ALA A 115 -4.07 -5.73 9.72
CA ALA A 115 -2.95 -6.27 8.93
C ALA A 115 -3.21 -6.20 7.42
N GLY A 116 -4.46 -6.43 7.00
CA GLY A 116 -4.88 -6.31 5.60
C GLY A 116 -4.80 -4.86 5.09
N LYS A 117 -5.35 -3.90 5.85
CA LYS A 117 -5.30 -2.48 5.48
C LYS A 117 -3.86 -1.97 5.39
N LEU A 118 -3.02 -2.33 6.36
CA LEU A 118 -1.61 -1.93 6.38
C LEU A 118 -0.81 -2.58 5.26
N ALA A 119 -1.06 -3.85 4.94
CA ALA A 119 -0.43 -4.52 3.80
C ALA A 119 -0.78 -3.84 2.47
N ASN A 120 -2.04 -3.46 2.27
CA ASN A 120 -2.47 -2.74 1.08
C ASN A 120 -1.81 -1.36 0.95
N GLU A 121 -1.55 -0.69 2.06
CA GLU A 121 -0.90 0.63 2.04
C GLU A 121 0.58 0.52 1.67
N HIS A 122 1.33 -0.39 2.30
CA HIS A 122 2.70 -0.71 1.89
C HIS A 122 2.76 -1.14 0.42
N PHE A 123 1.76 -1.86 -0.07
CA PHE A 123 1.69 -2.25 -1.47
C PHE A 123 1.55 -1.05 -2.42
N LYS A 124 0.70 -0.07 -2.10
CA LYS A 124 0.55 1.16 -2.90
C LYS A 124 1.84 1.97 -2.94
N ILE A 125 2.48 2.18 -1.78
CA ILE A 125 3.74 2.93 -1.70
C ILE A 125 4.83 2.20 -2.49
N GLY A 126 4.90 0.88 -2.37
CA GLY A 126 5.82 0.07 -3.17
C GLY A 126 5.61 0.26 -4.67
N ASN A 127 4.36 0.34 -5.15
CA ASN A 127 4.05 0.62 -6.55
C ASN A 127 4.52 2.02 -6.97
N MET A 128 4.32 3.05 -6.14
CA MET A 128 4.81 4.40 -6.43
C MET A 128 6.34 4.42 -6.57
N TYR A 129 7.07 3.77 -5.67
CA TYR A 129 8.52 3.66 -5.77
C TYR A 129 8.96 2.89 -7.02
N LEU A 130 8.24 1.82 -7.38
CA LEU A 130 8.55 1.05 -8.58
C LEU A 130 8.34 1.87 -9.86
N ASP A 131 7.27 2.65 -9.94
CA ASP A 131 6.96 3.53 -11.08
C ASP A 131 8.00 4.65 -11.23
N LEU A 132 8.60 5.11 -10.12
CA LEU A 132 9.73 6.06 -10.10
C LEU A 132 11.09 5.39 -10.35
N GLY A 133 11.15 4.06 -10.53
CA GLY A 133 12.39 3.30 -10.71
C GLY A 133 13.22 3.12 -9.44
N MET A 134 12.72 3.52 -8.27
CA MET A 134 13.35 3.38 -6.96
C MET A 134 13.19 1.94 -6.42
N ASN A 135 13.84 0.98 -7.09
CA ASN A 135 13.62 -0.45 -6.85
C ASN A 135 13.92 -0.89 -5.40
N ASP A 136 14.92 -0.31 -4.73
CA ASP A 136 15.27 -0.67 -3.35
C ASP A 136 14.16 -0.31 -2.35
N ASN A 137 13.63 0.91 -2.46
CA ASN A 137 12.50 1.36 -1.65
C ASN A 137 11.25 0.51 -1.92
N ALA A 138 10.98 0.19 -3.19
CA ALA A 138 9.86 -0.69 -3.56
C ALA A 138 9.98 -2.08 -2.92
N ILE A 139 11.18 -2.69 -2.97
CA ILE A 139 11.45 -4.00 -2.36
C ILE A 139 11.18 -3.98 -0.85
N GLU A 140 11.63 -2.94 -0.15
CA GLU A 140 11.42 -2.80 1.29
C GLU A 140 9.92 -2.76 1.62
N GLU A 141 9.14 -1.94 0.92
CA GLU A 141 7.70 -1.79 1.14
C GLU A 141 6.93 -3.08 0.81
N TYR A 142 7.25 -3.75 -0.30
CA TYR A 142 6.61 -5.04 -0.60
C TYR A 142 6.94 -6.13 0.44
N ARG A 143 8.16 -6.14 1.00
CA ARG A 143 8.51 -7.06 2.08
C ARG A 143 7.71 -6.77 3.36
N LYS A 144 7.46 -5.49 3.68
CA LYS A 144 6.57 -5.10 4.79
C LYS A 144 5.15 -5.60 4.56
N ALA A 145 4.60 -5.41 3.35
CA ALA A 145 3.27 -5.91 2.99
C ALA A 145 3.17 -7.45 3.13
N ILE A 146 4.15 -8.19 2.62
CA ILE A 146 4.19 -9.66 2.71
C ILE A 146 4.35 -10.15 4.16
N LYS A 147 5.10 -9.43 5.00
CA LYS A 147 5.24 -9.77 6.43
C LYS A 147 3.89 -9.72 7.16
N LEU A 148 3.02 -8.79 6.77
CA LEU A 148 1.67 -8.63 7.32
C LEU A 148 0.69 -9.64 6.72
N ARG A 149 0.75 -9.84 5.41
CA ARG A 149 -0.11 -10.75 4.65
C ARG A 149 0.73 -11.56 3.66
N PRO A 150 1.16 -12.78 4.04
CA PRO A 150 2.09 -13.58 3.22
C PRO A 150 1.52 -14.09 1.91
N ASN A 151 0.20 -14.19 1.78
CA ASN A 151 -0.47 -14.87 0.66
C ASN A 151 -1.07 -13.87 -0.34
N LEU A 152 -0.30 -12.85 -0.74
CA LEU A 152 -0.70 -11.83 -1.71
C LEU A 152 0.05 -12.02 -3.04
N ALA A 153 -0.59 -12.67 -4.02
CA ALA A 153 0.04 -13.04 -5.30
C ALA A 153 0.50 -11.82 -6.13
N ASP A 154 -0.26 -10.74 -6.10
CA ASP A 154 0.04 -9.45 -6.72
C ASP A 154 1.28 -8.79 -6.11
N VAL A 155 1.36 -8.73 -4.78
CA VAL A 155 2.52 -8.18 -4.05
C VAL A 155 3.78 -9.02 -4.32
N HIS A 156 3.66 -10.34 -4.27
CA HIS A 156 4.77 -11.24 -4.63
C HIS A 156 5.26 -11.02 -6.06
N THR A 157 4.35 -10.79 -7.01
CA THR A 157 4.71 -10.51 -8.40
C THR A 157 5.40 -9.15 -8.54
N LYS A 158 4.90 -8.10 -7.88
CA LYS A 158 5.52 -6.77 -7.91
C LYS A 158 6.89 -6.74 -7.24
N LEU A 159 7.07 -7.45 -6.12
CA LEU A 159 8.38 -7.67 -5.51
C LEU A 159 9.33 -8.41 -6.47
N GLY A 160 8.87 -9.46 -7.14
CA GLY A 160 9.66 -10.17 -8.15
C GLY A 160 10.12 -9.25 -9.29
N ILE A 161 9.26 -8.34 -9.76
CA ILE A 161 9.61 -7.36 -10.79
C ILE A 161 10.70 -6.41 -10.30
N ALA A 162 10.55 -5.84 -9.09
CA ALA A 162 11.54 -4.94 -8.50
C ALA A 162 12.91 -5.63 -8.32
N LEU A 163 12.92 -6.88 -7.84
CA LEU A 163 14.13 -7.70 -7.70
C LEU A 163 14.79 -8.00 -9.05
N ARG A 164 14.00 -8.34 -10.07
CA ARG A 164 14.50 -8.55 -11.44
C ARG A 164 15.13 -7.27 -12.01
N ASN A 165 14.51 -6.11 -11.81
CA ASN A 165 15.07 -4.82 -12.25
C ASN A 165 16.44 -4.54 -11.60
N LYS A 166 16.68 -5.08 -10.40
CA LYS A 166 17.98 -5.05 -9.72
C LYS A 166 18.97 -6.14 -10.18
N GLY A 167 18.58 -7.04 -11.08
CA GLY A 167 19.38 -8.19 -11.49
C GLY A 167 19.38 -9.35 -10.49
N LEU A 168 18.57 -9.30 -9.44
CA LEU A 168 18.45 -10.35 -8.42
C LEU A 168 17.51 -11.46 -8.90
N LEU A 169 17.89 -12.14 -9.98
CA LEU A 169 17.01 -13.06 -10.72
C LEU A 169 16.56 -14.27 -9.88
N ASP A 170 17.41 -14.80 -9.00
CA ASP A 170 17.06 -15.98 -8.18
C ASP A 170 16.01 -15.66 -7.11
N GLU A 171 16.11 -14.49 -6.47
CA GLU A 171 15.07 -14.01 -5.55
C GLU A 171 13.77 -13.71 -6.31
N ALA A 172 13.86 -13.11 -7.50
CA ALA A 172 12.70 -12.85 -8.35
C ALA A 172 11.96 -14.15 -8.72
N ILE A 173 12.67 -15.18 -9.17
CA ILE A 173 12.12 -16.52 -9.46
C ILE A 173 11.40 -17.11 -8.25
N THR A 174 11.99 -16.97 -7.06
CA THR A 174 11.38 -17.43 -5.80
C THR A 174 10.04 -16.74 -5.56
N HIS A 175 9.96 -15.43 -5.74
CA HIS A 175 8.73 -14.67 -5.51
C HIS A 175 7.67 -14.89 -6.60
N PHE A 176 8.05 -15.01 -7.87
CA PHE A 176 7.10 -15.37 -8.94
C PHE A 176 6.55 -16.79 -8.76
N THR A 177 7.38 -17.74 -8.33
CA THR A 177 6.93 -19.10 -8.01
C THR A 177 5.93 -19.09 -6.85
N LYS A 178 6.17 -18.30 -5.80
CA LYS A 178 5.20 -18.10 -4.71
C LYS A 178 3.89 -17.50 -5.22
N ALA A 179 3.94 -16.43 -6.03
CA ALA A 179 2.75 -15.82 -6.60
C ALA A 179 1.91 -16.82 -7.43
N LYS A 180 2.59 -17.60 -8.28
CA LYS A 180 2.00 -18.70 -9.05
C LYS A 180 1.31 -19.72 -8.14
N ASN A 181 1.95 -20.13 -7.05
CA ASN A 181 1.38 -21.13 -6.14
C ASN A 181 0.20 -20.57 -5.31
N ILE A 182 0.24 -19.29 -4.94
CA ILE A 182 -0.85 -18.61 -4.23
C ILE A 182 -2.08 -18.48 -5.13
N ASN A 183 -1.88 -18.05 -6.38
CA ASN A 183 -2.96 -17.96 -7.36
C ASN A 183 -2.51 -18.51 -8.73
N PRO A 184 -2.80 -19.78 -9.03
CA PRO A 184 -2.44 -20.40 -10.31
C PRO A 184 -3.10 -19.76 -11.54
N SER A 185 -4.22 -19.03 -11.36
CA SER A 185 -4.88 -18.29 -12.45
C SER A 185 -4.24 -16.91 -12.73
N PHE A 186 -3.28 -16.48 -11.90
CA PHE A 186 -2.63 -15.19 -12.04
C PHE A 186 -1.57 -15.22 -13.15
N GLY A 187 -2.02 -15.06 -14.40
CA GLY A 187 -1.20 -15.17 -15.61
C GLY A 187 0.10 -14.37 -15.60
N SER A 188 0.07 -13.18 -14.99
CA SER A 188 1.27 -12.33 -14.88
C SER A 188 2.41 -13.02 -14.13
N ALA A 189 2.15 -13.85 -13.11
CA ALA A 189 3.23 -14.52 -12.37
C ALA A 189 3.96 -15.54 -13.25
N TRP A 190 3.20 -16.31 -14.05
CA TRP A 190 3.76 -17.29 -14.98
C TRP A 190 4.62 -16.64 -16.07
N VAL A 191 4.10 -15.57 -16.69
CA VAL A 191 4.81 -14.82 -17.73
C VAL A 191 6.14 -14.28 -17.20
N GLN A 192 6.12 -13.65 -16.02
CA GLN A 192 7.32 -13.04 -15.44
C GLN A 192 8.33 -14.10 -14.97
N LEU A 193 7.87 -15.26 -14.48
CA LEU A 193 8.74 -16.38 -14.14
C LEU A 193 9.47 -16.92 -15.37
N GLY A 194 8.76 -17.14 -16.48
CA GLY A 194 9.36 -17.57 -17.74
C GLY A 194 10.39 -16.57 -18.26
N LEU A 195 10.13 -15.26 -18.13
CA LEU A 195 11.10 -14.22 -18.48
C LEU A 195 12.37 -14.29 -17.64
N CYS A 196 12.26 -14.53 -16.33
CA CYS A 196 13.44 -14.73 -15.49
C CYS A 196 14.25 -15.97 -15.90
N TYR A 197 13.60 -17.07 -16.23
CA TYR A 197 14.31 -18.26 -16.73
C TYR A 197 15.00 -17.99 -18.07
N TYR A 198 14.35 -17.29 -18.99
CA TYR A 198 14.94 -16.87 -20.26
C TYR A 198 16.18 -16.00 -20.05
N MET A 199 16.10 -14.99 -19.16
CA MET A 199 17.25 -14.13 -18.82
C MET A 199 18.42 -14.91 -18.18
N LYS A 200 18.16 -16.04 -17.52
CA LYS A 200 19.18 -16.95 -17.00
C LYS A 200 19.72 -17.94 -18.04
N GLY A 201 19.22 -17.92 -19.28
CA GLY A 201 19.55 -18.89 -20.32
C GLY A 201 18.90 -20.26 -20.14
N LEU A 202 17.94 -20.40 -19.23
CA LEU A 202 17.22 -21.64 -18.93
C LEU A 202 15.99 -21.76 -19.85
N ILE A 203 16.24 -21.83 -21.15
CA ILE A 203 15.22 -21.70 -22.21
C ILE A 203 14.11 -22.75 -22.11
N GLY A 204 14.46 -24.00 -21.76
CA GLY A 204 13.46 -25.08 -21.59
C GLY A 204 12.45 -24.76 -20.49
N LEU A 205 12.91 -24.26 -19.34
CA LEU A 205 12.03 -23.86 -18.24
C LEU A 205 11.17 -22.64 -18.63
N ALA A 206 11.73 -21.68 -19.35
CA ALA A 206 10.96 -20.53 -19.85
C ALA A 206 9.79 -20.98 -20.75
N PHE A 207 10.06 -21.89 -21.69
CA PHE A 207 9.05 -22.46 -22.58
C PHE A 207 7.94 -23.16 -21.79
N GLU A 208 8.29 -24.00 -20.81
CA GLU A 208 7.32 -24.71 -19.98
C GLU A 208 6.40 -23.76 -19.22
N GLU A 209 6.95 -22.69 -18.62
CA GLU A 209 6.17 -21.73 -17.84
C GLU A 209 5.19 -20.94 -18.73
N TRP A 210 5.60 -20.51 -19.92
CA TRP A 210 4.71 -19.81 -20.85
C TRP A 210 3.65 -20.74 -21.47
N ALA A 211 3.98 -22.00 -21.76
CA ALA A 211 3.02 -22.98 -22.23
C ALA A 211 1.94 -23.25 -21.17
N LYS A 212 2.34 -23.44 -19.91
CA LYS A 212 1.41 -23.60 -18.78
C LYS A 212 0.58 -22.33 -18.53
N ALA A 213 1.16 -21.15 -18.72
CA ALA A 213 0.42 -19.88 -18.63
C ALA A 213 -0.79 -19.87 -19.59
N LEU A 214 -0.58 -20.26 -20.86
CA LEU A 214 -1.65 -20.34 -21.86
C LEU A 214 -2.66 -21.45 -21.59
N GLU A 215 -2.23 -22.59 -21.02
CA GLU A 215 -3.16 -23.64 -20.60
C GLU A 215 -4.15 -23.11 -19.53
N LYS A 216 -3.66 -22.28 -18.60
CA LYS A 216 -4.49 -21.70 -17.53
C LYS A 216 -5.28 -20.48 -17.97
N ASN A 217 -4.75 -19.70 -18.89
CA ASN A 217 -5.42 -18.54 -19.46
C ASN A 217 -5.04 -18.41 -20.96
N PRO A 218 -5.87 -18.95 -21.86
CA PRO A 218 -5.59 -18.98 -23.30
C PRO A 218 -5.46 -17.60 -23.95
N ASP A 219 -6.01 -16.54 -23.32
CA ASP A 219 -6.02 -15.18 -23.86
C ASP A 219 -4.76 -14.36 -23.49
N LEU A 220 -3.77 -14.97 -22.82
CA LEU A 220 -2.49 -14.32 -22.48
C LEU A 220 -1.59 -14.12 -23.71
N LYS A 221 -1.83 -13.03 -24.45
CA LYS A 221 -1.08 -12.65 -25.66
C LYS A 221 0.42 -12.57 -25.45
N GLU A 222 0.87 -12.15 -24.27
CA GLU A 222 2.30 -12.06 -23.92
C GLU A 222 2.96 -13.43 -23.94
N ALA A 223 2.36 -14.43 -23.28
CA ALA A 223 2.89 -15.80 -23.24
C ALA A 223 2.94 -16.42 -24.65
N GLU A 224 1.91 -16.20 -25.46
CA GLU A 224 1.89 -16.64 -26.86
C GLU A 224 3.02 -16.01 -27.68
N THR A 225 3.25 -14.71 -27.50
CA THR A 225 4.32 -13.98 -28.20
C THR A 225 5.69 -14.57 -27.87
N TYR A 226 5.98 -14.83 -26.60
CA TYR A 226 7.26 -15.40 -26.19
C TYR A 226 7.47 -16.84 -26.69
N LEU A 227 6.43 -17.67 -26.72
CA LEU A 227 6.53 -19.02 -27.30
C LEU A 227 6.81 -19.00 -28.80
N ARG A 228 6.18 -18.07 -29.54
CA ARG A 228 6.45 -17.90 -30.98
C ARG A 228 7.88 -17.43 -31.23
N LEU A 229 8.42 -16.56 -30.38
CA LEU A 229 9.81 -16.11 -30.45
C LEU A 229 10.79 -17.28 -30.33
N LEU A 230 10.66 -18.10 -29.27
CA LEU A 230 11.54 -19.25 -29.06
C LEU A 230 11.49 -20.27 -30.19
N LYS A 231 10.30 -20.50 -30.78
CA LYS A 231 10.15 -21.43 -31.91
C LYS A 231 10.85 -20.94 -33.19
N LYS A 232 11.00 -19.63 -33.37
CA LYS A 232 11.72 -19.04 -34.51
C LYS A 232 13.24 -19.04 -34.30
N GLU A 233 13.70 -18.93 -33.06
CA GLU A 233 15.13 -18.97 -32.75
C GLU A 233 15.72 -20.40 -32.85
N GLY A 234 14.87 -21.43 -32.76
CA GLY A 234 15.25 -22.83 -32.89
C GLY A 234 15.15 -23.42 -34.31
N THR A 235 14.81 -22.63 -35.33
CA THR A 235 14.73 -23.01 -36.75
C THR A 235 15.81 -22.32 -37.56
#